data_AF-A0A4P7ZXZ5-F1
#
_entry.id   AF-A0A4P7ZXZ5-F1
#
_cell.length_a   1.000
_cell.length_b   1.000
_cell.length_c   1.000
_cell.angle_alpha   90.00
_cell.angle_beta   90.00
_cell.angle_gamma   90.00
#
_symmetry.space_group_name_H-M   'P 1'
#
loop_
_entity.id
_entity.type
_entity.pdbx_description
1 polymer ?
#
loop_
_entity_poly.entity_id
_entity_poly.type
_entity_poly.pdbx_seq_one_letter_code
_entity_poly.pdbx_strand_id
1 'polypeptide(L)'
;MEMRAPAQLVGAYLDRHEGWFRRCAAPMQVNALGSNGYVLTLGRFGNFGFEVEPTIGLELLPQSAGVYRICTVPAEQFQPGLRDLYDVEFNAALRLEEQSADAPLTEVRWELDLSVWIKLPSVIGLLPESLVQSSGDHLLRQIVRQISRKLTWKVQEDFHATHNLECPPRRRAQF
;
A
#
# COMPACT_ATOMS: atom_id res chain seq x y z
N MET A 1 13.19 -2.07 5.55
CA MET A 1 13.65 -2.19 4.15
C MET A 1 14.99 -1.51 4.05
N GLU A 2 16.00 -2.15 3.48
CA GLU A 2 17.36 -1.61 3.42
C GLU A 2 17.57 -0.80 2.14
N MET A 3 18.03 0.45 2.24
CA MET A 3 18.40 1.30 1.11
C MET A 3 19.88 1.67 1.22
N ARG A 4 20.70 1.27 0.24
CA ARG A 4 22.15 1.48 0.24
C ARG A 4 22.54 2.90 -0.19
N ALA A 5 22.01 3.88 0.52
CA ALA A 5 22.21 5.30 0.28
C ALA A 5 22.01 6.11 1.57
N PRO A 6 22.51 7.37 1.63
CA PRO A 6 22.24 8.27 2.74
C PRO A 6 20.76 8.64 2.82
N ALA A 7 20.28 8.99 4.01
CA ALA A 7 18.86 9.27 4.24
C ALA A 7 18.34 10.41 3.35
N GLN A 8 19.19 11.39 3.03
CA GLN A 8 18.85 12.50 2.14
C GLN A 8 18.51 12.04 0.71
N LEU A 9 19.28 11.10 0.15
CA LEU A 9 19.03 10.59 -1.20
C LEU A 9 17.78 9.71 -1.23
N VAL A 10 17.58 8.89 -0.20
CA VAL A 10 16.37 8.08 -0.04
C VAL A 10 15.13 8.98 0.07
N GLY A 11 15.21 10.04 0.88
CA GLY A 11 14.12 11.00 1.02
C GLY A 11 13.78 11.70 -0.29
N ALA A 12 14.79 12.20 -1.02
CA ALA A 12 14.58 12.85 -2.31
C ALA A 12 13.93 11.94 -3.37
N TYR A 13 14.17 10.62 -3.29
CA TYR A 13 13.48 9.63 -4.10
C TYR A 13 12.02 9.43 -3.63
N LEU A 14 11.80 9.26 -2.33
CA LEU A 14 10.45 9.06 -1.77
C LEU A 14 9.53 10.26 -1.97
N ASP A 15 10.07 11.48 -1.90
CA ASP A 15 9.36 12.73 -2.17
C ASP A 15 8.82 12.82 -3.61
N ARG A 16 9.42 12.08 -4.56
CA ARG A 16 9.00 12.00 -5.97
C ARG A 16 8.09 10.81 -6.26
N HIS A 17 7.06 10.68 -5.44
CA HIS A 17 6.14 9.55 -5.47
C HIS A 17 5.29 9.45 -6.74
N GLU A 18 5.09 10.54 -7.48
CA GLU A 18 4.40 10.53 -8.78
C GLU A 18 5.05 9.59 -9.80
N GLY A 19 6.38 9.41 -9.70
CA GLY A 19 7.12 8.50 -10.56
C GLY A 19 7.06 7.06 -10.06
N TRP A 20 7.57 6.80 -8.86
CA TRP A 20 7.78 5.44 -8.38
C TRP A 20 6.49 4.76 -7.92
N PHE A 21 5.51 5.49 -7.35
CA PHE A 21 4.33 4.87 -6.76
C PHE A 21 3.53 4.06 -7.78
N ARG A 22 3.32 4.63 -8.98
CA ARG A 22 2.63 3.95 -10.09
C ARG A 22 3.40 2.72 -10.58
N ARG A 23 4.72 2.80 -10.72
CA ARG A 23 5.57 1.67 -11.17
C ARG A 23 5.57 0.55 -10.13
N CYS A 24 5.73 0.89 -8.86
CA CYS A 24 5.82 -0.05 -7.76
C CYS A 24 4.46 -0.66 -7.40
N ALA A 25 3.35 0.01 -7.69
CA ALA A 25 2.01 -0.51 -7.41
C ALA A 25 1.54 -1.60 -8.40
N ALA A 26 2.15 -1.74 -9.58
CA ALA A 26 1.76 -2.76 -10.55
C ALA A 26 1.68 -4.18 -9.90
N PRO A 27 0.71 -5.04 -10.23
CA PRO A 27 -0.31 -4.88 -11.25
C PRO A 27 -1.57 -4.11 -10.78
N MET A 28 -1.56 -3.52 -9.58
CA MET A 28 -2.66 -2.67 -9.11
C MET A 28 -2.78 -1.46 -10.04
N GLN A 29 -4.00 -1.02 -10.32
CA GLN A 29 -4.24 0.16 -11.15
C GLN A 29 -4.14 1.40 -10.28
N VAL A 30 -3.41 2.41 -10.76
CA VAL A 30 -3.19 3.67 -10.03
C VAL A 30 -3.58 4.85 -10.90
N ASN A 31 -4.61 5.57 -10.47
CA ASN A 31 -5.00 6.85 -11.07
C ASN A 31 -4.61 7.99 -10.12
N ALA A 32 -4.20 9.15 -10.64
CA ALA A 32 -3.95 10.31 -9.77
C ALA A 32 -5.26 10.91 -9.25
N LEU A 33 -5.22 11.40 -8.02
CA LEU A 33 -6.23 12.19 -7.35
C LEU A 33 -5.57 13.46 -6.83
N GLY A 34 -5.52 14.51 -7.65
CA GLY A 34 -4.74 15.71 -7.34
C GLY A 34 -3.22 15.49 -7.47
N SER A 35 -2.42 16.24 -6.72
CA SER A 35 -0.95 16.19 -6.77
C SER A 35 -0.37 15.05 -5.94
N ASN A 36 -0.93 14.83 -4.75
CA ASN A 36 -0.42 13.89 -3.75
C ASN A 36 -1.32 12.68 -3.54
N GLY A 37 -2.51 12.68 -4.15
CA GLY A 37 -3.48 11.62 -4.02
C GLY A 37 -3.45 10.61 -5.16
N TYR A 38 -3.90 9.40 -4.87
CA TYR A 38 -4.01 8.30 -5.80
C TYR A 38 -5.25 7.46 -5.51
N VAL A 39 -5.92 7.01 -6.57
CA VAL A 39 -6.93 5.96 -6.49
C VAL A 39 -6.25 4.64 -6.88
N LEU A 40 -6.16 3.73 -5.92
CA LEU A 40 -5.52 2.43 -6.05
C LEU A 40 -6.58 1.32 -6.13
N THR A 41 -6.72 0.69 -7.29
CA THR A 41 -7.56 -0.49 -7.47
C THR A 41 -6.71 -1.76 -7.38
N LEU A 42 -7.01 -2.60 -6.39
CA LEU A 42 -6.19 -3.79 -6.05
C LEU A 42 -6.40 -4.96 -7.03
N GLY A 43 -7.49 -4.92 -7.78
CA GLY A 43 -7.94 -5.98 -8.67
C GLY A 43 -9.13 -6.74 -8.10
N ARG A 44 -9.60 -7.72 -8.86
CA ARG A 44 -10.83 -8.45 -8.55
C ARG A 44 -10.57 -9.65 -7.66
N PHE A 45 -11.42 -9.79 -6.65
CA PHE A 45 -11.43 -10.91 -5.73
C PHE A 45 -12.84 -11.49 -5.68
N GLY A 46 -12.97 -12.80 -5.85
CA GLY A 46 -14.28 -13.44 -5.80
C GLY A 46 -14.21 -14.78 -5.12
N ASN A 47 -15.30 -15.11 -4.41
CA ASN A 47 -15.53 -16.42 -3.84
C ASN A 47 -17.06 -16.65 -3.77
N PHE A 48 -17.52 -17.91 -3.84
CA PHE A 48 -18.94 -18.25 -3.64
C PHE A 48 -19.97 -17.41 -4.45
N GLY A 49 -19.64 -17.01 -5.67
CA GLY A 49 -20.55 -16.28 -6.56
C GLY A 49 -20.67 -14.77 -6.30
N PHE A 50 -19.86 -14.21 -5.39
CA PHE A 50 -19.68 -12.77 -5.26
C PHE A 50 -18.28 -12.36 -5.70
N GLU A 51 -18.17 -11.19 -6.33
CA GLU A 51 -16.91 -10.60 -6.78
C GLU A 51 -16.85 -9.15 -6.31
N VAL A 52 -15.70 -8.75 -5.78
CA VAL A 52 -15.41 -7.38 -5.34
C VAL A 52 -14.09 -6.91 -5.93
N GLU A 53 -14.03 -5.64 -6.30
CA GLU A 53 -12.81 -4.99 -6.77
C GLU A 53 -12.49 -3.81 -5.85
N PRO A 54 -11.74 -4.03 -4.75
CA PRO A 54 -11.40 -3.01 -3.78
C PRO A 54 -10.58 -1.89 -4.42
N THR A 55 -11.03 -0.68 -4.17
CA THR A 55 -10.46 0.58 -4.65
C THR A 55 -10.32 1.53 -3.47
N ILE A 56 -9.11 2.04 -3.27
CA ILE A 56 -8.73 2.83 -2.10
C ILE A 56 -8.24 4.18 -2.58
N GLY A 57 -8.76 5.26 -1.99
CA GLY A 57 -8.17 6.59 -2.12
C GLY A 57 -7.04 6.74 -1.13
N LEU A 58 -5.87 7.17 -1.59
CA LEU A 58 -4.67 7.37 -0.78
C LEU A 58 -4.15 8.78 -0.99
N GLU A 59 -3.68 9.43 0.06
CA GLU A 59 -2.93 10.69 -0.01
C GLU A 59 -1.55 10.48 0.62
N LEU A 60 -0.50 10.71 -0.18
CA LEU A 60 0.89 10.65 0.25
C LEU A 60 1.28 12.03 0.77
N LEU A 61 1.37 12.16 2.09
CA LEU A 61 1.67 13.43 2.73
C LEU A 61 3.16 13.79 2.57
N PRO A 62 3.48 15.08 2.45
CA PRO A 62 4.87 15.55 2.52
C PRO A 62 5.55 15.05 3.80
N GLN A 63 6.84 14.74 3.69
CA GLN A 63 7.59 14.24 4.83
C GLN A 63 7.74 15.30 5.93
N SER A 64 7.83 14.82 7.17
CA SER A 64 8.14 15.62 8.35
C SER A 64 9.26 14.95 9.12
N ALA A 65 10.47 15.51 9.04
CA ALA A 65 11.66 15.02 9.72
C ALA A 65 11.98 13.53 9.43
N GLY A 66 11.94 13.14 8.16
CA GLY A 66 12.19 11.77 7.71
C GLY A 66 11.03 10.80 7.95
N VAL A 67 9.87 11.31 8.38
CA VAL A 67 8.63 10.54 8.54
C VAL A 67 7.67 10.87 7.41
N TYR A 68 7.32 9.85 6.64
CA TYR A 68 6.34 9.90 5.57
C TYR A 68 5.04 9.26 6.03
N ARG A 69 3.90 9.77 5.56
CA ARG A 69 2.58 9.23 5.90
C ARG A 69 1.75 9.04 4.65
N ILE A 70 0.97 7.97 4.64
CA ILE A 70 -0.05 7.70 3.64
C ILE A 70 -1.37 7.61 4.41
N CYS A 71 -2.34 8.44 4.03
CA CYS A 71 -3.64 8.47 4.66
C CYS A 71 -4.73 8.08 3.67
N THR A 72 -5.84 7.54 4.17
CA THR A 72 -7.01 7.25 3.34
C THR A 72 -7.71 8.54 2.93
N VAL A 73 -8.03 8.64 1.65
CA VAL A 73 -8.95 9.66 1.14
C VAL A 73 -10.36 9.08 1.15
N PRO A 74 -11.37 9.79 1.70
CA PRO A 74 -12.76 9.33 1.70
C PRO A 74 -13.27 8.99 0.31
N ALA A 75 -13.97 7.85 0.18
CA ALA A 75 -14.41 7.35 -1.11
C ALA A 75 -15.35 8.30 -1.87
N GLU A 76 -16.09 9.14 -1.14
CA GLU A 76 -16.99 10.14 -1.70
C GLU A 76 -16.26 11.14 -2.60
N GLN A 77 -14.94 11.32 -2.42
CA GLN A 77 -14.13 12.24 -3.21
C GLN A 77 -13.72 11.69 -4.57
N PHE A 78 -13.74 10.37 -4.78
CA PHE A 78 -13.29 9.75 -6.03
C PHE A 78 -14.30 8.78 -6.66
N GLN A 79 -15.20 8.19 -5.86
CA GLN A 79 -16.24 7.29 -6.34
C GLN A 79 -17.45 7.28 -5.37
N PRO A 80 -18.44 8.16 -5.58
CA PRO A 80 -19.68 8.16 -4.81
C PRO A 80 -20.40 6.81 -4.84
N GLY A 81 -20.89 6.35 -3.68
CA GLY A 81 -21.58 5.06 -3.53
C GLY A 81 -20.66 3.85 -3.33
N LEU A 82 -19.33 4.02 -3.39
CA LEU A 82 -18.40 2.90 -3.16
C LEU A 82 -18.47 2.35 -1.73
N ARG A 83 -18.61 3.24 -0.74
CA ARG A 83 -18.77 2.88 0.68
C ARG A 83 -20.01 2.06 0.99
N ASP A 84 -21.02 2.12 0.12
CA ASP A 84 -22.20 1.26 0.24
C ASP A 84 -21.88 -0.21 -0.08
N LEU A 85 -20.74 -0.49 -0.72
CA LEU A 85 -20.30 -1.84 -1.10
C LEU A 85 -19.15 -2.32 -0.19
N TYR A 86 -18.15 -1.49 0.04
CA TYR A 86 -17.05 -1.76 0.95
C TYR A 86 -16.39 -0.45 1.39
N ASP A 87 -15.78 -0.46 2.57
CA ASP A 87 -14.95 0.63 3.07
C ASP A 87 -13.55 0.09 3.38
N VAL A 88 -12.53 0.86 3.04
CA VAL A 88 -11.13 0.48 3.30
C VAL A 88 -10.44 1.66 3.94
N GLU A 89 -9.92 1.43 5.14
CA GLU A 89 -9.05 2.36 5.83
C GLU A 89 -7.63 1.83 5.75
N PHE A 90 -6.79 2.56 5.01
CA PHE A 90 -5.37 2.36 4.81
C PHE A 90 -4.60 3.55 5.40
N ASN A 91 -3.88 3.34 6.49
CA ASN A 91 -2.98 4.31 7.06
C ASN A 91 -1.57 3.70 7.16
N ALA A 92 -0.58 4.34 6.57
CA ALA A 92 0.79 3.87 6.62
C ALA A 92 1.75 4.96 7.04
N ALA A 93 2.83 4.57 7.71
CA ALA A 93 3.93 5.44 8.04
C ALA A 93 5.26 4.81 7.60
N LEU A 94 6.16 5.65 7.13
CA LEU A 94 7.53 5.28 6.79
C LEU A 94 8.48 6.15 7.59
N ARG A 95 9.51 5.55 8.18
CA ARG A 95 10.57 6.28 8.88
C ARG A 95 11.93 5.93 8.32
N LEU A 96 12.73 6.95 8.03
CA LEU A 96 14.13 6.80 7.63
C LEU A 96 15.02 6.76 8.88
N GLU A 97 15.82 5.70 9.00
CA GLU A 97 16.83 5.53 10.05
C GLU A 97 18.19 5.30 9.40
N GLU A 98 19.08 6.28 9.51
CA GLU A 98 20.46 6.16 8.99
C GLU A 98 21.31 5.35 9.98
N GLN A 99 21.92 4.27 9.49
CA GLN A 99 22.53 3.24 10.35
C GLN A 99 24.04 3.44 10.58
N SER A 100 24.75 4.09 9.65
CA SER A 100 26.20 4.33 9.79
C SER A 100 26.65 5.53 8.96
N ALA A 101 27.65 6.26 9.48
CA ALA A 101 28.35 7.31 8.75
C ALA A 101 29.43 6.75 7.80
N ASP A 102 29.95 5.55 8.06
CA ASP A 102 31.08 4.97 7.32
C ASP A 102 30.66 4.29 6.01
N ALA A 103 29.42 3.80 5.95
CA ALA A 103 28.82 3.25 4.74
C ALA A 103 27.39 3.79 4.62
N PRO A 104 27.03 4.47 3.52
CA PRO A 104 25.72 5.10 3.38
C PRO A 104 24.62 4.04 3.33
N LEU A 105 23.96 3.84 4.45
CA LEU A 105 22.91 2.84 4.64
C LEU A 105 21.75 3.44 5.43
N THR A 106 20.59 3.47 4.80
CA THR A 106 19.33 3.89 5.41
C THR A 106 18.41 2.70 5.54
N GLU A 107 17.94 2.44 6.76
CA GLU A 107 16.83 1.54 6.99
C GLU A 107 15.51 2.31 6.94
N VAL A 108 14.60 1.85 6.08
CA VAL A 108 13.24 2.36 5.98
C VAL A 108 12.31 1.42 6.74
N ARG A 109 11.79 1.87 7.88
CA ARG A 109 10.78 1.15 8.65
C ARG A 109 9.38 1.49 8.15
N TRP A 110 8.55 0.47 7.99
CA TRP A 110 7.17 0.61 7.52
C TRP A 110 6.22 0.15 8.61
N GLU A 111 5.20 0.96 8.84
CA GLU A 111 4.04 0.62 9.67
C GLU A 111 2.80 0.74 8.79
N LEU A 112 1.91 -0.26 8.85
CA LEU A 112 0.67 -0.29 8.11
C LEU A 112 -0.45 -0.67 9.07
N ASP A 113 -1.42 0.24 9.19
CA ASP A 113 -2.73 -0.02 9.75
C ASP A 113 -3.73 -0.16 8.59
N LEU A 114 -4.37 -1.32 8.51
CA LEU A 114 -5.33 -1.65 7.46
C LEU A 114 -6.58 -2.26 8.08
N SER A 115 -7.71 -1.60 7.83
CA SER A 115 -9.04 -2.10 8.15
C SER A 115 -9.90 -2.15 6.89
N VAL A 116 -10.68 -3.22 6.74
CA VAL A 116 -11.53 -3.45 5.57
C VAL A 116 -12.90 -3.89 6.04
N TRP A 117 -13.93 -3.16 5.62
CA TRP A 117 -15.34 -3.48 5.84
C TRP A 117 -15.98 -3.79 4.50
N ILE A 118 -16.77 -4.86 4.43
CA ILE A 118 -17.43 -5.26 3.19
C ILE A 118 -18.90 -5.45 3.49
N LYS A 119 -19.75 -4.82 2.69
CA LYS A 119 -21.18 -5.07 2.74
C LYS A 119 -21.50 -6.22 1.80
N LEU A 120 -21.96 -7.32 2.38
CA LEU A 120 -22.33 -8.49 1.60
C LEU A 120 -23.75 -8.32 1.03
N PRO A 121 -24.01 -8.76 -0.21
CA PRO A 121 -25.35 -8.78 -0.78
C PRO A 121 -26.31 -9.62 0.07
N SER A 122 -27.58 -9.21 0.11
CA SER A 122 -28.64 -9.87 0.91
C SER A 122 -28.88 -11.34 0.54
N VAL A 123 -28.49 -11.77 -0.67
CA VAL A 123 -28.62 -13.17 -1.14
C VAL A 123 -27.73 -14.15 -0.35
N ILE A 124 -26.71 -13.65 0.35
CA ILE A 124 -25.78 -14.46 1.17
C ILE A 124 -26.34 -14.81 2.56
N GLY A 125 -27.50 -14.26 2.96
CA GLY A 125 -28.13 -14.58 4.26
C GLY A 125 -28.50 -16.06 4.47
N LEU A 126 -28.31 -16.91 3.45
CA LEU A 126 -28.48 -18.37 3.50
C LEU A 126 -27.17 -19.13 3.78
N LEU A 127 -26.01 -18.47 3.75
CA LEU A 127 -24.72 -19.09 4.04
C LEU A 127 -24.43 -19.07 5.55
N PRO A 128 -23.75 -20.10 6.10
CA PRO A 128 -23.28 -20.09 7.47
C PRO A 128 -22.35 -18.91 7.75
N GLU A 129 -22.49 -18.28 8.91
CA GLU A 129 -21.69 -17.14 9.36
C GLU A 129 -20.17 -17.40 9.29
N SER A 130 -19.74 -18.64 9.57
CA SER A 130 -18.34 -19.06 9.47
C SER A 130 -17.77 -19.01 8.05
N LEU A 131 -18.60 -19.24 7.04
CA LEU A 131 -18.21 -19.22 5.62
C LEU A 131 -18.13 -17.78 5.09
N VAL A 132 -18.99 -16.91 5.62
CA VAL A 132 -18.93 -15.45 5.42
C VAL A 132 -17.63 -14.88 6.00
N GLN A 133 -17.34 -15.18 7.27
CA GLN A 133 -16.15 -14.70 7.96
C GLN A 133 -14.86 -15.17 7.29
N SER A 134 -14.76 -16.46 6.94
CA SER A 134 -13.57 -16.99 6.26
C SER A 134 -13.32 -16.38 4.87
N SER A 135 -14.37 -15.99 4.16
CA SER A 135 -14.27 -15.30 2.87
C SER A 135 -13.76 -13.86 3.04
N GLY A 136 -14.26 -13.14 4.05
CA GLY A 136 -13.75 -11.82 4.43
C GLY A 136 -12.28 -11.86 4.86
N ASP A 137 -11.91 -12.82 5.72
CA ASP A 137 -10.53 -13.03 6.16
C ASP A 137 -9.59 -13.33 4.98
N HIS A 138 -10.04 -14.13 4.01
CA HIS A 138 -9.24 -14.43 2.83
C HIS A 138 -8.98 -13.19 1.99
N LEU A 139 -10.00 -12.37 1.77
CA LEU A 139 -9.90 -11.11 1.04
C LEU A 139 -8.97 -10.13 1.76
N LEU A 140 -9.13 -9.92 3.07
CA LEU A 140 -8.22 -9.08 3.86
C LEU A 140 -6.77 -9.55 3.74
N ARG A 141 -6.53 -10.87 3.87
CA ARG A 141 -5.17 -11.43 3.69
C ARG A 141 -4.62 -11.21 2.29
N GLN A 142 -5.46 -11.24 1.26
CA GLN A 142 -5.03 -10.97 -0.12
C GLN A 142 -4.68 -9.49 -0.31
N ILE A 143 -5.48 -8.58 0.23
CA ILE A 143 -5.22 -7.13 0.22
C ILE A 143 -3.90 -6.83 0.94
N VAL A 144 -3.74 -7.30 2.18
CA VAL A 144 -2.49 -7.14 2.95
C VAL A 144 -1.30 -7.68 2.17
N ARG A 145 -1.42 -8.89 1.62
CA ARG A 145 -0.33 -9.53 0.86
C ARG A 145 0.05 -8.71 -0.39
N GLN A 146 -0.92 -8.14 -1.10
CA GLN A 146 -0.65 -7.34 -2.28
C GLN A 146 -0.01 -6.01 -1.91
N ILE A 147 -0.54 -5.28 -0.92
CA ILE A 147 -0.06 -3.94 -0.63
C ILE A 147 1.24 -3.99 0.19
N SER A 148 1.26 -4.70 1.32
CA SER A 148 2.39 -4.60 2.26
C SER A 148 3.67 -5.24 1.70
N ARG A 149 3.55 -6.45 1.12
CA ARG A 149 4.72 -7.19 0.67
C ARG A 149 5.19 -6.76 -0.71
N LYS A 150 4.30 -6.56 -1.69
CA LYS A 150 4.77 -6.21 -3.04
C LYS A 150 5.26 -4.78 -3.10
N LEU A 151 4.55 -3.83 -2.49
CA LEU A 151 4.94 -2.42 -2.58
C LEU A 151 6.32 -2.21 -1.93
N THR A 152 6.53 -2.73 -0.72
CA THR A 152 7.83 -2.62 -0.02
C THR A 152 9.00 -3.10 -0.87
N TRP A 153 8.95 -4.31 -1.42
CA TRP A 153 10.07 -4.83 -2.21
C TRP A 153 10.22 -4.14 -3.56
N LYS A 154 9.12 -3.73 -4.19
CA LYS A 154 9.19 -3.00 -5.45
C LYS A 154 9.76 -1.59 -5.29
N VAL A 155 9.48 -0.93 -4.17
CA VAL A 155 10.10 0.37 -3.85
C VAL A 155 11.60 0.19 -3.63
N GLN A 156 12.01 -0.90 -2.95
CA GLN A 156 13.44 -1.23 -2.80
C GLN A 156 14.10 -1.47 -4.15
N GLU A 157 13.52 -2.32 -4.99
CA GLU A 157 14.07 -2.68 -6.30
C GLU A 157 14.13 -1.46 -7.23
N ASP A 158 13.05 -0.66 -7.30
CA ASP A 158 12.99 0.55 -8.13
C ASP A 158 14.00 1.60 -7.68
N PHE A 159 14.17 1.79 -6.37
CA PHE A 159 15.19 2.69 -5.83
C PHE A 159 16.61 2.30 -6.27
N HIS A 160 17.00 1.04 -6.03
CA HIS A 160 18.35 0.58 -6.36
C HIS A 160 18.58 0.58 -7.87
N ALA A 161 17.59 0.17 -8.67
CA ALA A 161 17.67 0.23 -10.13
C ALA A 161 17.83 1.67 -10.65
N THR A 162 17.03 2.61 -10.15
CA THR A 162 17.07 4.03 -10.59
C THR A 162 18.42 4.69 -10.25
N HIS A 163 19.09 4.24 -9.19
CA HIS A 163 20.38 4.78 -8.75
C HIS A 163 21.58 3.92 -9.18
N ASN A 164 21.39 2.87 -9.98
CA ASN A 164 22.43 1.90 -10.37
C ASN A 164 23.20 1.29 -9.18
N LEU A 165 22.47 1.00 -8.11
CA LEU A 165 23.00 0.35 -6.91
C LEU A 165 22.65 -1.14 -6.93
N GLU A 166 23.50 -1.96 -6.32
CA GLU A 166 23.18 -3.37 -6.12
C GLU A 166 22.06 -3.49 -5.08
N CYS A 167 20.94 -4.11 -5.46
CA CYS A 167 19.79 -4.30 -4.58
C CYS A 167 20.10 -5.38 -3.53
N PRO A 168 19.91 -5.09 -2.23
CA PRO A 168 20.05 -6.09 -1.17
C PRO A 168 18.98 -7.20 -1.31
N PRO A 169 19.22 -8.38 -0.72
CA PRO A 169 18.28 -9.49 -0.80
C PRO A 169 16.96 -9.17 -0.11
N ARG A 170 15.87 -9.68 -0.68
CA ARG A 170 14.52 -9.56 -0.12
C ARG A 170 14.48 -10.20 1.28
N ARG A 171 14.37 -9.39 2.32
CA ARG A 171 14.07 -9.90 3.67
C ARG A 171 12.57 -10.19 3.78
N ARG A 172 12.11 -10.92 4.80
CA ARG A 172 10.67 -10.91 5.09
C ARG A 172 10.36 -9.61 5.82
N ALA A 173 9.38 -8.87 5.35
CA ALA A 173 8.84 -7.75 6.11
C ALA A 173 8.19 -8.35 7.36
N GLN A 174 8.68 -7.95 8.52
CA GLN A 174 8.05 -8.25 9.80
C GLN A 174 6.92 -7.23 9.94
N PHE A 175 5.70 -7.66 9.61
CA PHE A 175 4.47 -6.95 9.93
C PHE A 175 3.79 -7.76 11.04
#